data_AF-A0A8S3S9D4-F1
#
_entry.id   AF-A0A8S3S9D4-F1
#
_cell.length_a   1.000
_cell.length_b   1.000
_cell.length_c   1.000
_cell.angle_alpha   90.00
_cell.angle_beta   90.00
_cell.angle_gamma   90.00
#
_symmetry.space_group_name_H-M   'P 1'
#
loop_
_entity.id
_entity.type
_entity.pdbx_description
1 polymer ?
#
loop_
_entity_poly.entity_id
_entity_poly.type
_entity_poly.pdbx_seq_one_letter_code
_entity_poly.pdbx_strand_id
1 'polypeptide(L)'
;MSEGGSHPWSYTSYGEHIPRSIYRLEGMISLAKEVDMLELAERKILRQFQGLPNNTANMTVYALVGAESIAITLDKKILNFFMNIVRNSGTIECEILQRQIAFSDQRGKDFINKVGKTRNLKKSLNEAQNIWKSVKNNSKDVKAGEIKARISTKTYIFQAKRAKFDPKVNPLCTICKQENENLEHFILHCKELEQIRSEYC
;
A
#
# COMPACT_ATOMS: atom_id res chain seq x y z
N MET A 1 -25.52 53.12 2.76
CA MET A 1 -26.19 51.89 2.30
C MET A 1 -25.12 51.10 1.57
N SER A 2 -24.19 50.37 2.21
CA SER A 2 -24.38 49.14 3.02
C SER A 2 -25.33 48.16 2.32
N GLU A 3 -25.02 46.92 1.95
CA GLU A 3 -23.99 45.91 2.29
C GLU A 3 -23.74 45.06 1.01
N GLY A 4 -22.61 44.39 0.76
CA GLY A 4 -21.91 43.42 1.60
C GLY A 4 -22.32 42.00 1.17
N GLY A 5 -21.47 41.33 0.39
CA GLY A 5 -21.75 39.98 -0.14
C GLY A 5 -20.54 39.33 -0.83
N SER A 6 -19.41 39.28 -0.12
CA SER A 6 -18.24 38.48 -0.44
C SER A 6 -18.53 36.98 -0.31
N HIS A 7 -18.31 36.18 -1.36
CA HIS A 7 -17.17 35.26 -1.46
C HIS A 7 -17.32 34.23 -2.61
N PRO A 8 -16.19 33.63 -3.05
CA PRO A 8 -15.97 33.12 -4.38
C PRO A 8 -16.05 31.59 -4.40
N TRP A 9 -16.75 31.03 -5.37
CA TRP A 9 -16.44 29.67 -5.78
C TRP A 9 -15.39 29.76 -6.88
N SER A 10 -14.14 30.00 -6.46
CA SER A 10 -13.00 29.67 -7.30
C SER A 10 -13.04 28.17 -7.53
N TYR A 11 -13.34 27.79 -8.77
CA TYR A 11 -13.08 26.47 -9.33
C TYR A 11 -11.57 26.22 -9.22
N THR A 12 -11.11 25.69 -8.09
CA THR A 12 -9.79 25.06 -8.04
C THR A 12 -9.94 23.64 -8.54
N SER A 13 -9.44 23.43 -9.75
CA SER A 13 -9.11 22.16 -10.36
C SER A 13 -8.56 21.14 -9.34
N TYR A 14 -9.37 20.15 -8.97
CA TYR A 14 -8.84 18.90 -8.40
C TYR A 14 -8.68 17.87 -9.53
N GLY A 15 -7.86 18.25 -10.50
CA GLY A 15 -7.21 17.37 -11.45
C GLY A 15 -5.77 17.16 -11.01
N GLU A 16 -5.56 16.45 -9.90
CA GLU A 16 -4.27 15.85 -9.59
C GLU A 16 -4.52 14.47 -9.00
N HIS A 17 -4.29 13.46 -9.84
CA HIS A 17 -4.12 12.09 -9.42
C HIS A 17 -3.05 12.06 -8.33
N ILE A 18 -3.45 11.90 -7.06
CA ILE A 18 -2.52 11.38 -6.06
C ILE A 18 -2.49 9.87 -6.29
N PRO A 19 -1.39 9.28 -6.77
CA PRO A 19 -1.27 7.84 -6.75
C PRO A 19 -1.13 7.45 -5.28
N ARG A 20 -2.25 7.20 -4.61
CA ARG A 20 -2.26 6.55 -3.29
C ARG A 20 -1.96 5.06 -3.44
N SER A 21 -1.04 4.67 -4.33
CA SER A 21 -0.44 3.33 -4.35
C SER A 21 0.68 3.25 -3.33
N ILE A 22 0.45 3.80 -2.13
CA ILE A 22 1.43 3.63 -1.08
C ILE A 22 1.13 2.27 -0.46
N TYR A 23 1.78 1.25 -1.07
CA TYR A 23 2.64 0.30 -0.34
C TYR A 23 2.55 -1.19 -0.72
N ARG A 24 1.87 -1.62 -1.80
CA ARG A 24 1.96 -3.02 -2.33
C ARG A 24 1.75 -4.17 -1.31
N LEU A 25 1.30 -3.86 -0.10
CA LEU A 25 0.51 -4.71 0.75
C LEU A 25 -0.89 -4.59 0.16
N GLU A 26 -1.41 -5.65 -0.45
CA GLU A 26 -2.72 -5.64 -1.09
C GLU A 26 -3.84 -5.48 -0.04
N GLY A 27 -3.98 -4.28 0.52
CA GLY A 27 -5.32 -3.73 0.64
C GLY A 27 -5.74 -3.38 -0.78
N MET A 28 -6.81 -3.99 -1.30
CA MET A 28 -7.41 -3.55 -2.56
C MET A 28 -7.76 -2.07 -2.40
N ILE A 29 -6.90 -1.17 -2.84
CA ILE A 29 -7.21 0.25 -2.92
C ILE A 29 -8.05 0.36 -4.18
N SER A 30 -9.36 0.20 -4.01
CA SER A 30 -10.33 0.54 -5.03
C SER A 30 -10.01 1.94 -5.55
N LEU A 31 -10.03 2.11 -6.88
CA LEU A 31 -9.84 3.42 -7.49
C LEU A 31 -10.83 4.39 -6.85
N ALA A 32 -10.46 5.65 -6.59
CA ALA A 32 -11.38 6.62 -5.97
C ALA A 32 -12.74 6.65 -6.69
N LYS A 33 -12.72 6.51 -8.02
CA LYS A 33 -13.91 6.34 -8.87
C LYS A 33 -14.77 5.12 -8.51
N GLU A 34 -14.15 3.99 -8.22
CA GLU A 34 -14.85 2.76 -7.80
C GLU A 34 -15.49 2.93 -6.43
N VAL A 35 -14.78 3.56 -5.48
CA VAL A 35 -15.33 3.89 -4.15
C VAL A 35 -16.53 4.83 -4.31
N ASP A 36 -16.41 5.86 -5.15
CA ASP A 36 -17.50 6.80 -5.42
C ASP A 36 -18.71 6.11 -6.05
N MET A 37 -18.49 5.18 -6.99
CA MET A 37 -19.55 4.38 -7.60
C MET A 37 -20.26 3.48 -6.58
N LEU A 38 -19.49 2.82 -5.70
CA LEU A 38 -20.04 1.98 -4.65
C LEU A 38 -20.82 2.80 -3.63
N GLU A 39 -20.29 3.94 -3.19
CA GLU A 39 -21.00 4.84 -2.28
C GLU A 39 -22.26 5.42 -2.93
N LEU A 40 -22.23 5.73 -4.22
CA LEU A 40 -23.43 6.18 -4.93
C LEU A 40 -24.51 5.09 -4.95
N ALA A 41 -24.13 3.84 -5.21
CA ALA A 41 -25.03 2.70 -5.19
C ALA A 41 -25.61 2.47 -3.79
N GLU A 42 -24.75 2.46 -2.76
CA GLU A 42 -25.13 2.33 -1.36
C GLU A 42 -26.12 3.42 -0.93
N ARG A 43 -25.82 4.70 -1.22
CA ARG A 43 -26.73 5.81 -0.89
C ARG A 43 -28.09 5.67 -1.57
N LYS A 44 -28.13 5.23 -2.82
CA LYS A 44 -29.40 5.01 -3.54
C LYS A 44 -30.24 3.95 -2.83
N ILE A 45 -29.62 2.85 -2.44
CA ILE A 45 -30.28 1.76 -1.71
C ILE A 45 -30.77 2.27 -0.36
N LEU A 46 -29.92 2.93 0.43
CA LEU A 46 -30.28 3.46 1.75
C LEU A 46 -31.41 4.49 1.68
N ARG A 47 -31.43 5.34 0.64
CA ARG A 47 -32.54 6.30 0.43
C ARG A 47 -33.85 5.57 0.14
N GLN A 48 -33.83 4.54 -0.70
CA GLN A 48 -35.02 3.73 -1.00
C GLN A 48 -35.55 3.05 0.27
N PHE A 49 -34.68 2.44 1.07
CA PHE A 49 -35.07 1.81 2.34
C PHE A 49 -35.67 2.79 3.34
N GLN A 50 -35.15 4.02 3.40
CA GLN A 50 -35.62 5.05 4.35
C GLN A 50 -36.78 5.90 3.81
N GLY A 51 -37.20 5.72 2.56
CA GLY A 51 -38.20 6.59 1.92
C GLY A 51 -37.75 8.04 1.73
N LEU A 52 -36.44 8.28 1.59
CA LEU A 52 -35.87 9.63 1.52
C LEU A 52 -35.88 10.21 0.09
N PRO A 53 -36.16 11.51 -0.07
CA PRO A 53 -36.02 12.21 -1.36
C PRO A 53 -34.60 12.18 -1.94
N ASN A 54 -34.49 12.27 -3.28
CA ASN A 54 -33.19 12.27 -3.97
C ASN A 54 -32.29 13.48 -3.66
N ASN A 55 -32.87 14.60 -3.22
CA ASN A 55 -32.16 15.80 -2.81
C ASN A 55 -31.71 15.77 -1.33
N THR A 56 -31.96 14.68 -0.61
CA THR A 56 -31.49 14.51 0.78
C THR A 56 -29.96 14.55 0.82
N ALA A 57 -29.41 15.37 1.73
CA ALA A 57 -27.96 15.49 1.91
C ALA A 57 -27.32 14.12 2.16
N ASN A 58 -26.18 13.87 1.52
CA ASN A 58 -25.51 12.55 1.56
C ASN A 58 -25.19 12.10 2.99
N MET A 59 -24.75 13.03 3.85
CA MET A 59 -24.43 12.72 5.24
C MET A 59 -25.66 12.26 6.04
N THR A 60 -26.82 12.84 5.76
CA THR A 60 -28.08 12.50 6.45
C THR A 60 -28.50 11.06 6.17
N VAL A 61 -28.27 10.57 4.94
CA VAL A 61 -28.59 9.18 4.55
C VAL A 61 -27.89 8.16 5.44
N TYR A 62 -26.64 8.43 5.83
CA TYR A 62 -25.84 7.59 6.70
C TYR A 62 -26.19 7.78 8.17
N ALA A 63 -26.34 9.04 8.61
CA ALA A 63 -26.59 9.39 10.00
C ALA A 63 -27.90 8.80 10.54
N LEU A 64 -28.97 8.78 9.73
CA LEU A 64 -30.28 8.26 10.15
C LEU A 64 -30.29 6.74 10.39
N VAL A 65 -29.43 5.99 9.70
CA VAL A 65 -29.30 4.53 9.86
C VAL A 65 -28.26 4.17 10.92
N GLY A 66 -27.48 5.15 11.39
CA GLY A 66 -26.30 4.89 12.21
C GLY A 66 -25.22 4.10 11.46
N ALA A 67 -25.18 4.22 10.14
CA ALA A 67 -24.21 3.54 9.28
C ALA A 67 -23.03 4.46 8.94
N GLU A 68 -21.88 3.86 8.67
CA GLU A 68 -20.69 4.57 8.20
C GLU A 68 -20.62 4.48 6.68
N SER A 69 -20.07 5.51 6.02
CA SER A 69 -19.84 5.42 4.59
C SER A 69 -18.76 4.38 4.26
N ILE A 70 -18.79 3.85 3.05
CA ILE A 70 -17.76 2.93 2.57
C ILE A 70 -16.37 3.57 2.65
N ALA A 71 -16.22 4.85 2.29
CA ALA A 71 -14.94 5.55 2.40
C ALA A 71 -14.41 5.57 3.86
N ILE A 72 -15.25 5.93 4.83
CA ILE A 72 -14.88 5.95 6.26
C ILE A 72 -14.47 4.55 6.73
N THR A 73 -15.23 3.53 6.33
CA THR A 73 -14.94 2.14 6.68
C THR A 73 -13.59 1.68 6.12
N LEU A 74 -13.29 2.04 4.86
CA LEU A 74 -12.00 1.76 4.23
C LEU A 74 -10.87 2.47 4.96
N ASP A 75 -11.01 3.77 5.25
CA ASP A 75 -10.01 4.55 5.97
C ASP A 75 -9.71 3.94 7.36
N LYS A 76 -10.74 3.52 8.11
CA LYS A 76 -10.56 2.82 9.39
C LYS A 76 -9.80 1.52 9.25
N LYS A 77 -10.12 0.71 8.24
CA LYS A 77 -9.41 -0.56 7.99
C LYS A 77 -7.96 -0.32 7.62
N ILE A 78 -7.68 0.68 6.79
CA ILE A 78 -6.33 1.10 6.40
C ILE A 78 -5.54 1.56 7.65
N LEU A 79 -6.12 2.44 8.46
CA LEU A 79 -5.50 2.91 9.69
C LEU A 79 -5.21 1.77 10.66
N ASN A 80 -6.18 0.88 10.88
CA ASN A 80 -6.00 -0.28 11.76
C ASN A 80 -4.89 -1.22 11.25
N PHE A 81 -4.85 -1.46 9.95
CA PHE A 81 -3.80 -2.25 9.32
C PHE A 81 -2.41 -1.66 9.57
N PHE A 82 -2.23 -0.36 9.31
CA PHE A 82 -0.95 0.32 9.58
C PHE A 82 -0.61 0.35 11.06
N MET A 83 -1.58 0.62 11.93
CA MET A 83 -1.36 0.60 13.38
C MET A 83 -0.91 -0.77 13.88
N ASN A 84 -1.47 -1.85 13.33
CA ASN A 84 -1.05 -3.21 13.67
C ASN A 84 0.37 -3.50 13.21
N ILE A 85 0.76 -3.05 12.02
CA ILE A 85 2.15 -3.16 11.54
C ILE A 85 3.11 -2.38 12.42
N VAL A 86 2.77 -1.13 12.76
CA VAL A 86 3.61 -0.25 13.57
C VAL A 86 3.76 -0.77 15.00
N ARG A 87 2.69 -1.34 15.58
CA ARG A 87 2.72 -1.94 16.92
C ARG A 87 3.60 -3.19 17.00
N ASN A 88 3.69 -3.94 15.91
CA ASN A 88 4.46 -5.19 15.83
C ASN A 88 5.82 -4.93 15.17
N SER A 89 6.68 -4.15 15.84
CA SER A 89 7.94 -3.63 15.29
C SER A 89 9.03 -4.67 14.98
N GLY A 90 8.76 -5.96 15.14
CA GLY A 90 9.66 -7.06 14.82
C GLY A 90 9.19 -7.93 13.67
N THR A 91 8.11 -7.56 12.97
CA THR A 91 7.61 -8.34 11.84
C THR A 91 8.14 -7.81 10.51
N ILE A 92 8.20 -8.69 9.52
CA ILE A 92 8.64 -8.37 8.15
C ILE A 92 7.79 -7.25 7.55
N GLU A 93 6.49 -7.18 7.89
CA GLU A 93 5.60 -6.11 7.46
C GLU A 93 6.07 -4.74 7.97
N CYS A 94 6.62 -4.67 9.19
CA CYS A 94 7.16 -3.44 9.75
C CYS A 94 8.44 -3.03 9.02
N GLU A 95 9.32 -3.98 8.71
CA GLU A 95 10.53 -3.73 7.93
C GLU A 95 10.22 -3.26 6.50
N ILE A 96 9.23 -3.89 5.85
CA ILE A 96 8.75 -3.47 4.52
C ILE A 96 8.20 -2.04 4.61
N LEU A 97 7.36 -1.74 5.59
CA LEU A 97 6.81 -0.40 5.79
C LEU A 97 7.93 0.63 5.99
N GLN A 98 8.90 0.34 6.86
CA GLN A 98 10.07 1.19 7.11
C GLN A 98 10.87 1.47 5.84
N ARG A 99 11.17 0.43 5.05
CA ARG A 99 11.84 0.57 3.75
C ARG A 99 11.06 1.49 2.84
N GLN A 100 9.75 1.32 2.76
CA GLN A 100 8.94 2.11 1.84
C GLN A 100 8.73 3.56 2.30
N ILE A 101 8.75 3.86 3.61
CA ILE A 101 8.80 5.23 4.12
C ILE A 101 10.06 5.94 3.66
N ALA A 102 11.21 5.26 3.62
CA ALA A 102 12.45 5.85 3.14
C ALA A 102 12.31 6.40 1.71
N PHE A 103 11.50 5.71 0.89
CA PHE A 103 11.24 6.04 -0.52
C PHE A 103 10.03 6.93 -0.80
N SER A 104 9.14 7.17 0.17
CA SER A 104 7.96 7.98 -0.08
C SER A 104 8.31 9.47 -0.23
N ASP A 105 7.41 10.20 -0.90
CA ASP A 105 7.47 11.65 -0.96
C ASP A 105 7.23 12.26 0.44
N GLN A 106 7.46 13.57 0.59
CA GLN A 106 7.31 14.24 1.88
C GLN A 106 5.91 14.04 2.47
N ARG A 107 4.87 13.98 1.63
CA ARG A 107 3.49 13.71 2.05
C ARG A 107 3.30 12.32 2.65
N GLY A 108 3.84 11.28 2.02
CA GLY A 108 3.81 9.92 2.57
C GLY A 108 4.60 9.80 3.87
N LYS A 109 5.76 10.47 3.95
CA LYS A 109 6.56 10.56 5.18
C LYS A 109 5.79 11.26 6.29
N ASP A 110 5.10 12.36 6.00
CA ASP A 110 4.34 13.12 6.99
C ASP A 110 3.13 12.34 7.52
N PHE A 111 2.41 11.60 6.68
CA PHE A 111 1.31 10.72 7.10
C PHE A 111 1.82 9.65 8.07
N ILE A 112 2.87 8.92 7.69
CA ILE A 112 3.41 7.86 8.53
C ILE A 112 4.07 8.43 9.78
N ASN A 113 4.73 9.59 9.72
CA ASN A 113 5.27 10.24 10.91
C ASN A 113 4.16 10.72 11.85
N LYS A 114 3.00 11.13 11.34
CA LYS A 114 1.82 11.44 12.18
C LYS A 114 1.27 10.19 12.87
N VAL A 115 1.21 9.06 12.16
CA VAL A 115 0.77 7.75 12.71
C VAL A 115 1.84 7.15 13.64
N GLY A 116 3.11 7.34 13.32
CA GLY A 116 4.30 6.75 13.94
C GLY A 116 4.92 7.59 15.05
N LYS A 117 4.51 8.85 15.25
CA LYS A 117 4.84 9.65 16.47
C LYS A 117 4.43 8.95 17.77
N THR A 118 3.70 7.85 17.68
CA THR A 118 3.40 6.91 18.74
C THR A 118 4.57 5.97 19.14
N ARG A 119 5.73 5.91 18.44
CA ARG A 119 7.01 5.31 18.94
C ARG A 119 8.24 5.54 18.03
N ASN A 120 9.43 5.50 18.65
CA ASN A 120 10.77 5.67 18.06
C ASN A 120 11.09 4.69 16.90
N LEU A 121 10.84 5.09 15.65
CA LEU A 121 11.14 4.33 14.41
C LEU A 121 12.46 4.74 13.71
N LYS A 122 13.41 5.35 14.45
CA LYS A 122 14.51 6.11 13.84
C LYS A 122 15.78 5.35 13.42
N LYS A 123 15.91 4.03 13.60
CA LYS A 123 17.25 3.38 13.59
C LYS A 123 17.67 2.58 12.34
N SER A 124 16.84 2.37 11.33
CA SER A 124 17.17 1.47 10.19
C SER A 124 17.08 2.11 8.80
N LEU A 125 17.09 3.44 8.70
CA LEU A 125 16.67 4.16 7.48
C LEU A 125 17.74 4.40 6.42
N ASN A 126 19.02 4.07 6.66
CA ASN A 126 20.12 4.58 5.81
C ASN A 126 20.54 3.69 4.63
N GLU A 127 19.97 2.50 4.41
CA GLU A 127 20.47 1.58 3.37
C GLU A 127 19.42 0.92 2.48
N ALA A 128 18.15 1.34 2.53
CA ALA A 128 17.17 0.83 1.58
C ALA A 128 17.27 1.62 0.27
N GLN A 129 17.61 0.95 -0.84
CA GLN A 129 17.69 1.51 -2.21
C GLN A 129 16.43 1.34 -3.07
N ASN A 130 16.22 2.29 -3.99
CA ASN A 130 14.97 2.63 -4.71
C ASN A 130 14.60 1.60 -5.80
N ILE A 131 13.80 0.58 -5.44
CA ILE A 131 13.52 -0.60 -6.27
C ILE A 131 12.72 -0.33 -7.57
N TRP A 132 12.01 0.80 -7.68
CA TRP A 132 11.05 1.07 -8.76
C TRP A 132 11.40 2.22 -9.70
N LYS A 133 12.43 3.03 -9.38
CA LYS A 133 12.94 4.03 -10.32
C LYS A 133 13.76 3.40 -11.47
N SER A 134 14.19 2.15 -11.31
CA SER A 134 15.02 1.43 -12.29
C SER A 134 14.25 0.57 -13.29
N VAL A 135 12.94 0.37 -13.11
CA VAL A 135 12.13 -0.51 -13.98
C VAL A 135 11.81 0.22 -15.28
N LYS A 136 12.59 -0.03 -16.34
CA LYS A 136 12.29 0.43 -17.70
C LYS A 136 11.26 -0.51 -18.34
N ASN A 137 10.65 -0.09 -19.44
CA ASN A 137 9.63 -0.89 -20.14
C ASN A 137 10.24 -2.04 -20.97
N ASN A 138 11.17 -2.80 -20.38
CA ASN A 138 11.80 -3.98 -20.97
C ASN A 138 11.37 -5.25 -20.23
N SER A 139 11.44 -6.40 -20.89
CA SER A 139 10.92 -7.67 -20.37
C SER A 139 11.62 -8.15 -19.08
N LYS A 140 12.90 -7.80 -18.89
CA LYS A 140 13.67 -8.15 -17.69
C LYS A 140 13.17 -7.37 -16.47
N ASP A 141 12.97 -6.08 -16.61
CA ASP A 141 12.50 -5.19 -15.56
C ASP A 141 11.05 -5.49 -15.16
N VAL A 142 10.18 -5.83 -16.13
CA VAL A 142 8.82 -6.32 -15.86
C VAL A 142 8.86 -7.59 -15.03
N LYS A 143 9.72 -8.55 -15.39
CA LYS A 143 9.85 -9.83 -14.66
C LYS A 143 10.45 -9.64 -13.27
N ALA A 144 11.41 -8.73 -13.11
CA ALA A 144 11.92 -8.34 -11.80
C ALA A 144 10.80 -7.70 -10.95
N GLY A 145 10.00 -6.82 -11.55
CA GLY A 145 8.84 -6.19 -10.92
C GLY A 145 7.78 -7.19 -10.47
N GLU A 146 7.53 -8.23 -11.27
CA GLU A 146 6.64 -9.34 -10.95
C GLU A 146 7.16 -10.18 -9.78
N ILE A 147 8.44 -10.58 -9.80
CA ILE A 147 9.07 -11.34 -8.71
C ILE A 147 9.00 -10.53 -7.41
N LYS A 148 9.31 -9.23 -7.45
CA LYS A 148 9.17 -8.31 -6.32
C LYS A 148 7.73 -8.27 -5.79
N ALA A 149 6.74 -8.24 -6.67
CA ALA A 149 5.33 -8.29 -6.29
C ALA A 149 4.99 -9.60 -5.58
N ARG A 150 5.37 -10.73 -6.18
CA ARG A 150 5.12 -12.07 -5.61
C ARG A 150 5.76 -12.25 -4.23
N ILE A 151 6.97 -11.73 -4.03
CA ILE A 151 7.65 -11.78 -2.74
C ILE A 151 6.88 -10.94 -1.70
N SER A 152 6.45 -9.72 -2.08
CA SER A 152 5.71 -8.81 -1.20
C SER A 152 4.35 -9.38 -0.78
N THR A 153 3.66 -10.08 -1.69
CA THR A 153 2.36 -10.71 -1.41
C THR A 153 2.48 -12.11 -0.81
N LYS A 154 3.70 -12.57 -0.49
CA LYS A 154 3.99 -13.93 0.01
C LYS A 154 3.49 -15.05 -0.92
N THR A 155 3.30 -14.74 -2.21
CA THR A 155 2.90 -15.68 -3.26
C THR A 155 4.10 -16.24 -4.03
N TYR A 156 5.30 -15.67 -3.84
CA TYR A 156 6.53 -16.25 -4.38
C TYR A 156 6.86 -17.55 -3.67
N ILE A 157 6.95 -18.63 -4.45
CA ILE A 157 7.31 -19.96 -3.94
C ILE A 157 8.81 -20.14 -4.07
N PHE A 158 9.52 -19.92 -2.96
CA PHE A 158 10.97 -20.16 -2.89
C PHE A 158 11.32 -21.64 -3.04
N GLN A 159 12.52 -21.94 -3.56
CA GLN A 159 12.94 -23.33 -3.80
C GLN A 159 12.89 -24.20 -2.53
N ALA A 160 13.27 -23.68 -1.36
CA ALA A 160 13.21 -24.46 -0.12
C ALA A 160 11.76 -24.84 0.26
N LYS A 161 10.78 -24.00 -0.08
CA LYS A 161 9.36 -24.33 0.10
C LYS A 161 8.89 -25.33 -0.96
N ARG A 162 9.33 -25.17 -2.21
CA ARG A 162 8.97 -26.05 -3.33
C ARG A 162 9.52 -27.47 -3.17
N ALA A 163 10.76 -27.61 -2.73
CA ALA A 163 11.42 -28.89 -2.48
C ALA A 163 10.73 -29.75 -1.41
N LYS A 164 9.97 -29.13 -0.49
CA LYS A 164 9.14 -29.85 0.48
C LYS A 164 7.96 -30.59 -0.17
N PHE A 165 7.47 -30.12 -1.31
CA PHE A 165 6.33 -30.70 -2.01
C PHE A 165 6.75 -31.52 -3.24
N ASP A 166 7.90 -31.20 -3.83
CA ASP A 166 8.45 -31.92 -4.98
C ASP A 166 9.93 -32.29 -4.70
N PRO A 167 10.23 -33.55 -4.37
CA PRO A 167 11.59 -34.00 -4.06
C PRO A 167 12.59 -33.85 -5.22
N LYS A 168 12.10 -33.65 -6.46
CA LYS A 168 12.97 -33.44 -7.63
C LYS A 168 13.53 -32.01 -7.69
N VAL A 169 12.96 -31.10 -6.90
CA VAL A 169 13.37 -29.71 -6.86
C VAL A 169 14.52 -29.52 -5.87
N ASN A 170 15.62 -28.95 -6.35
CA ASN A 170 16.75 -28.59 -5.51
C ASN A 170 16.37 -27.40 -4.60
N PRO A 171 16.47 -27.50 -3.26
CA PRO A 171 16.07 -26.43 -2.34
C PRO A 171 17.02 -25.22 -2.37
N LEU A 172 18.18 -25.32 -2.99
CA LEU A 172 19.20 -24.26 -3.02
C LEU A 172 18.75 -23.03 -3.80
N CYS A 173 19.32 -21.88 -3.44
CA CYS A 173 19.12 -20.60 -4.12
C CYS A 173 19.40 -20.72 -5.60
N THR A 174 18.46 -20.25 -6.42
CA THR A 174 18.63 -20.26 -7.88
C THR A 174 19.74 -19.34 -8.37
N ILE A 175 20.12 -18.37 -7.52
CA ILE A 175 21.16 -17.38 -7.78
C ILE A 175 22.50 -17.97 -7.30
N CYS A 176 22.74 -18.00 -5.98
CA CYS A 176 24.05 -18.40 -5.45
C CYS A 176 24.31 -19.89 -5.37
N LYS A 177 23.27 -20.73 -5.40
CA LYS A 177 23.37 -22.20 -5.27
C LYS A 177 24.11 -22.70 -4.03
N GLN A 178 24.31 -21.86 -3.00
CA GLN A 178 25.08 -22.20 -1.80
C GLN A 178 24.19 -22.57 -0.61
N GLU A 179 23.07 -21.86 -0.43
CA GLU A 179 22.16 -22.05 0.71
C GLU A 179 20.73 -22.29 0.22
N ASN A 180 19.87 -22.80 1.10
CA ASN A 180 18.45 -23.00 0.80
C ASN A 180 17.76 -21.67 0.48
N GLU A 181 17.03 -21.63 -0.64
CA GLU A 181 16.27 -20.45 -1.02
C GLU A 181 15.05 -20.31 -0.11
N ASN A 182 15.15 -19.44 0.89
CA ASN A 182 14.02 -18.97 1.67
C ASN A 182 13.95 -17.44 1.61
N LEU A 183 12.88 -16.85 2.14
CA LEU A 183 12.66 -15.39 2.09
C LEU A 183 13.83 -14.62 2.70
N GLU A 184 14.33 -15.09 3.84
CA GLU A 184 15.42 -14.48 4.59
C GLU A 184 16.72 -14.49 3.79
N HIS A 185 17.15 -15.64 3.30
CA HIS A 185 18.31 -15.77 2.43
C HIS A 185 18.17 -14.91 1.17
N PHE A 186 17.04 -15.02 0.47
CA PHE A 186 16.82 -14.32 -0.80
C PHE A 186 16.78 -12.80 -0.64
N ILE A 187 16.29 -12.26 0.48
CA ILE A 187 16.25 -10.81 0.67
C ILE A 187 17.53 -10.28 1.31
N LEU A 188 18.05 -10.96 2.34
CA LEU A 188 19.04 -10.42 3.27
C LEU A 188 20.45 -11.03 3.14
N HIS A 189 20.58 -12.29 2.71
CA HIS A 189 21.87 -13.01 2.82
C HIS A 189 22.48 -13.44 1.48
N CYS A 190 21.72 -13.37 0.38
CA CYS A 190 22.21 -13.77 -0.93
C CYS A 190 23.22 -12.75 -1.48
N LYS A 191 24.51 -12.99 -1.24
CA LYS A 191 25.62 -12.11 -1.67
C LYS A 191 25.65 -11.86 -3.17
N GLU A 192 25.40 -12.89 -3.98
CA GLU A 192 25.37 -12.74 -5.44
C GLU A 192 24.21 -11.87 -5.90
N LEU A 193 23.04 -11.98 -5.26
CA LEU A 193 21.93 -11.08 -5.55
C LEU A 193 22.26 -9.65 -5.13
N GLU A 194 22.99 -9.46 -4.03
CA GLU A 194 23.43 -8.14 -3.60
C GLU A 194 24.45 -7.53 -4.56
N GLN A 195 25.37 -8.33 -5.10
CA GLN A 195 26.28 -7.91 -6.16
C GLN A 195 25.53 -7.53 -7.44
N ILE A 196 24.53 -8.32 -7.84
CA ILE A 196 23.68 -7.96 -8.98
C ILE A 196 22.96 -6.64 -8.67
N ARG A 197 22.41 -6.45 -7.47
CA ARG A 197 21.72 -5.20 -7.12
C ARG A 197 22.63 -3.97 -7.19
N SER A 198 23.89 -4.09 -6.77
CA SER A 198 24.85 -2.97 -6.80
C SER A 198 25.27 -2.59 -8.22
N GLU A 199 25.18 -3.49 -9.19
CA GLU A 199 25.43 -3.18 -10.61
C GLU A 199 24.32 -2.34 -11.27
N TYR A 200 23.10 -2.36 -10.72
CA TYR A 200 21.93 -1.66 -11.28
C TYR A 200 21.45 -0.46 -10.45
N CYS A 201 22.13 -0.14 -9.34
CA CYS A 201 21.85 1.04 -8.49
C CYS A 201 22.88 2.14 -8.73
#